data_AF-A0AAJ1JBC8-F1
#
_entry.id   AF-A0AAJ1JBC8-F1
#
_cell.length_a   1.000
_cell.length_b   1.000
_cell.length_c   1.000
_cell.angle_alpha   90.00
_cell.angle_beta   90.00
_cell.angle_gamma   90.00
#
_symmetry.space_group_name_H-M   'P 1'
#
loop_
_entity.id
_entity.type
_entity.pdbx_description
1 polymer ?
#
loop_
_entity_poly.entity_id
_entity_poly.type
_entity_poly.pdbx_seq_one_letter_code
_entity_poly.pdbx_strand_id
1 'polypeptide(L)'
;MSKGLKNNGLNQLASILGTTPIQHQLFHVEKQIEIDGIEMGVLESGVPFLSGRGLERMCGVSHSPFYRLTVNWKEEKTKPRGREIQKILEQYGYREESLFLNAEFNGREVNAFPEPVCMAFLQYYAFTVDEPREQAKNAFIKLARIKFTEYIYQAVGYHPDQKNIDSWKHFHDRIDLTSNAVPPGYFCVFTEIASMIVPMIRIGFVVSDKVIPDISVGRYWSDFWGENSLANEYGERTKYVHYYPDYYPQSKSNPQAPYAYPDSALPVFRAWLRQNYITNNFPKYLLNQVSKKSIDKQDALKLISIFESPELPNKH
;
A
#
# COMPACT_ATOMS: atom_id res chain seq x y z
N MET A 1 -7.98 -45.53 -2.19
CA MET A 1 -7.09 -45.13 -3.31
C MET A 1 -6.98 -43.62 -3.30
N SER A 2 -5.85 -43.09 -2.84
CA SER A 2 -5.60 -41.64 -2.72
C SER A 2 -5.33 -41.05 -4.10
N LYS A 3 -6.25 -40.21 -4.61
CA LYS A 3 -5.96 -39.35 -5.76
C LYS A 3 -5.12 -38.18 -5.25
N GLY A 4 -3.85 -38.15 -5.63
CA GLY A 4 -2.93 -37.06 -5.29
C GLY A 4 -3.47 -35.70 -5.75
N LEU A 5 -3.57 -34.78 -4.80
CA LEU A 5 -3.83 -33.36 -5.05
C LEU A 5 -2.63 -32.79 -5.81
N LYS A 6 -2.82 -32.49 -7.11
CA LYS A 6 -1.80 -31.85 -7.94
C LYS A 6 -1.77 -30.35 -7.65
N ASN A 7 -0.67 -29.87 -7.11
CA ASN A 7 -0.37 -28.48 -6.76
C ASN A 7 -0.11 -27.57 -8.00
N ASN A 8 -0.77 -27.85 -9.13
CA ASN A 8 -0.37 -27.33 -10.45
C ASN A 8 -0.85 -25.90 -10.75
N GLY A 9 -1.77 -25.34 -9.96
CA GLY A 9 -2.37 -24.04 -10.24
C GLY A 9 -1.48 -22.84 -9.91
N LEU A 10 -0.65 -22.94 -8.86
CA LEU A 10 0.17 -21.84 -8.33
C LEU A 10 1.43 -21.59 -9.18
N ASN A 11 2.14 -22.67 -9.55
CA ASN A 11 3.35 -22.60 -10.36
C ASN A 11 3.12 -22.09 -11.80
N GLN A 12 1.92 -22.25 -12.36
CA GLN A 12 1.58 -21.72 -13.69
C GLN A 12 1.33 -20.20 -13.68
N LEU A 13 1.13 -19.58 -12.52
CA LEU A 13 0.78 -18.15 -12.41
C LEU A 13 2.01 -17.26 -12.31
N ALA A 14 3.06 -17.72 -11.65
CA ALA A 14 4.34 -16.99 -11.58
C ALA A 14 4.96 -16.78 -12.97
N SER A 15 4.77 -17.70 -13.91
CA SER A 15 5.33 -17.63 -15.26
C SER A 15 4.56 -16.67 -16.20
N ILE A 16 3.24 -16.50 -16.01
CA ILE A 16 2.42 -15.55 -16.79
C ILE A 16 2.77 -14.10 -16.43
N LEU A 17 3.33 -13.89 -15.24
CA LEU A 17 3.55 -12.57 -14.66
C LEU A 17 4.94 -11.99 -14.94
N GLY A 18 5.54 -12.29 -16.11
CA GLY A 18 6.90 -11.91 -16.52
C GLY A 18 7.39 -10.47 -16.24
N THR A 19 8.73 -10.35 -16.22
CA THR A 19 9.59 -9.18 -15.95
C THR A 19 9.45 -8.06 -16.98
N THR A 20 9.31 -6.81 -16.53
CA THR A 20 9.08 -5.62 -17.38
C THR A 20 10.38 -4.85 -17.69
N PRO A 21 10.54 -4.24 -18.88
CA PRO A 21 11.71 -3.40 -19.24
C PRO A 21 11.68 -2.01 -18.59
N ILE A 22 12.87 -1.42 -18.41
CA ILE A 22 13.12 -0.11 -17.77
C ILE A 22 12.60 1.02 -18.67
N GLN A 23 11.48 1.63 -18.30
CA GLN A 23 10.98 2.90 -18.82
C GLN A 23 11.54 4.03 -17.95
N HIS A 24 11.99 5.15 -18.54
CA HIS A 24 12.35 6.35 -17.78
C HIS A 24 11.17 6.75 -16.90
N GLN A 25 11.34 6.69 -15.58
CA GLN A 25 10.25 6.67 -14.61
C GLN A 25 9.75 8.10 -14.38
N LEU A 26 8.63 8.47 -15.01
CA LEU A 26 7.84 9.64 -14.63
C LEU A 26 7.06 9.28 -13.36
N PHE A 27 7.34 9.96 -12.25
CA PHE A 27 6.66 9.73 -10.97
C PHE A 27 5.32 10.48 -10.92
N HIS A 28 4.36 10.00 -10.14
CA HIS A 28 3.15 10.77 -9.85
C HIS A 28 3.19 11.32 -8.42
N VAL A 29 2.68 12.54 -8.25
CA VAL A 29 2.52 13.16 -6.93
C VAL A 29 1.20 12.69 -6.32
N GLU A 30 1.26 12.08 -5.13
CA GLU A 30 0.09 11.61 -4.39
C GLU A 30 -0.62 12.74 -3.65
N LYS A 31 0.16 13.59 -2.97
CA LYS A 31 -0.31 14.80 -2.29
C LYS A 31 0.67 15.94 -2.46
N GLN A 32 0.17 17.16 -2.64
CA GLN A 32 0.97 18.38 -2.69
C GLN A 32 0.15 19.56 -2.16
N ILE A 33 0.82 20.41 -1.38
CA ILE A 33 0.25 21.58 -0.74
C ILE A 33 1.25 22.74 -0.77
N GLU A 34 0.76 23.94 -0.46
CA GLU A 34 1.60 25.11 -0.20
C GLU A 34 1.25 25.68 1.18
N ILE A 35 2.24 25.85 2.05
CA ILE A 35 2.11 26.51 3.36
C ILE A 35 3.18 27.61 3.45
N ASP A 36 2.76 28.85 3.71
CA ASP A 36 3.65 30.02 3.83
C ASP A 36 4.59 30.24 2.63
N GLY A 37 4.12 29.89 1.42
CA GLY A 37 4.91 29.98 0.18
C GLY A 37 5.88 28.82 -0.02
N ILE A 38 5.84 27.79 0.84
CA ILE A 38 6.66 26.58 0.72
C ILE A 38 5.79 25.47 0.14
N GLU A 39 6.03 25.16 -1.13
CA GLU A 39 5.36 24.08 -1.83
C GLU A 39 6.11 22.75 -1.61
N MET A 40 5.37 21.74 -1.13
CA MET A 40 5.89 20.45 -0.71
C MET A 40 4.89 19.33 -1.01
N GLY A 41 5.37 18.11 -1.12
CA GLY A 41 4.51 16.98 -1.46
C GLY A 41 5.12 15.62 -1.15
N VAL A 42 4.34 14.60 -1.47
CA VAL A 42 4.71 13.19 -1.35
C VAL A 42 4.40 12.51 -2.69
N LEU A 43 5.37 11.78 -3.23
CA LEU A 43 5.19 10.96 -4.43
C LEU A 43 4.37 9.70 -4.11
N GLU A 44 3.81 9.04 -5.12
CA GLU A 44 3.10 7.76 -4.98
C GLU A 44 3.94 6.64 -4.34
N SER A 45 5.27 6.78 -4.38
CA SER A 45 6.24 5.90 -3.71
C SER A 45 6.38 6.18 -2.21
N GLY A 46 5.74 7.22 -1.68
CA GLY A 46 5.92 7.73 -0.32
C GLY A 46 7.11 8.67 -0.16
N VAL A 47 7.92 8.92 -1.20
CA VAL A 47 9.07 9.81 -1.08
C VAL A 47 8.61 11.26 -0.87
N PRO A 48 8.98 11.91 0.26
CA PRO A 48 8.66 13.31 0.50
C PRO A 48 9.61 14.21 -0.29
N PHE A 49 9.10 15.35 -0.77
CA PHE A 49 9.87 16.30 -1.58
C PHE A 49 9.45 17.75 -1.36
N LEU A 50 10.37 18.67 -1.66
CA LEU A 50 10.03 20.08 -1.92
C LEU A 50 9.99 20.33 -3.43
N SER A 51 9.09 21.20 -3.88
CA SER A 51 9.20 21.71 -5.26
C SER A 51 10.42 22.65 -5.36
N GLY A 52 10.83 22.99 -6.58
CA GLY A 52 11.86 24.01 -6.78
C GLY A 52 11.53 25.33 -6.07
N ARG A 53 10.27 25.77 -6.16
CA ARG A 53 9.80 26.98 -5.46
C ARG A 53 9.81 26.83 -3.95
N GLY A 54 9.40 25.67 -3.44
CA GLY A 54 9.44 25.37 -2.00
C GLY A 54 10.87 25.42 -1.45
N LEU A 55 11.82 24.79 -2.15
CA LEU A 55 13.22 24.78 -1.74
C LEU A 55 13.88 26.17 -1.86
N GLU A 56 13.59 26.93 -2.91
CA GLU A 56 14.02 28.33 -3.06
C GLU A 56 13.55 29.19 -1.89
N ARG A 57 12.25 29.06 -1.56
CA ARG A 57 11.65 29.76 -0.43
C ARG A 57 12.35 29.40 0.87
N MET A 58 12.55 28.11 1.15
CA MET A 58 13.22 27.68 2.38
C MET A 58 14.70 28.10 2.45
N CYS A 59 15.40 28.18 1.31
CA CYS A 59 16.77 28.66 1.25
C CYS A 59 16.88 30.19 1.36
N GLY A 60 15.80 30.92 1.11
CA GLY A 60 15.81 32.39 1.06
C GLY A 60 16.59 32.94 -0.14
N VAL A 61 16.40 32.35 -1.31
CA VAL A 61 17.15 32.66 -2.53
C VAL A 61 16.23 33.04 -3.69
N SER A 62 16.73 33.83 -4.63
CA SER A 62 15.98 34.21 -5.82
C SER A 62 15.82 33.04 -6.79
N HIS A 63 14.66 32.96 -7.45
CA HIS A 63 14.27 31.88 -8.37
C HIS A 63 15.27 31.65 -9.51
N SER A 64 15.56 32.66 -10.35
CA SER A 64 16.31 32.42 -11.60
C SER A 64 17.72 31.85 -11.42
N PRO A 65 18.55 32.32 -10.46
CA PRO A 65 19.85 31.70 -10.19
C PRO A 65 19.76 30.30 -9.58
N PHE A 66 18.73 30.01 -8.80
CA PHE A 66 18.50 28.69 -8.23
C PHE A 66 18.06 27.71 -9.31
N TYR A 67 17.04 28.05 -10.08
CA TYR A 67 16.52 27.23 -11.17
C TYR A 67 17.62 26.87 -12.19
N ARG A 68 18.47 27.85 -12.57
CA ARG A 68 19.61 27.62 -13.45
C ARG A 68 20.61 26.61 -12.86
N LEU A 69 20.91 26.73 -11.56
CA LEU A 69 21.78 25.78 -10.88
C LEU A 69 21.21 24.37 -10.93
N THR A 70 19.92 24.23 -10.63
CA THR A 70 19.31 22.90 -10.46
C THR A 70 19.04 22.20 -11.78
N VAL A 71 18.60 22.92 -12.82
CA VAL A 71 18.31 22.33 -14.13
C VAL A 71 19.59 22.00 -14.90
N ASN A 72 20.64 22.81 -14.76
CA ASN A 72 21.92 22.59 -15.44
C ASN A 72 22.96 21.90 -14.53
N TRP A 73 22.50 21.06 -13.59
CA TRP A 73 23.34 20.51 -12.52
C TRP A 73 24.60 19.79 -13.02
N LYS A 74 24.51 19.08 -14.15
CA LYS A 74 25.64 18.36 -14.76
C LYS A 74 26.86 19.25 -15.01
N GLU A 75 26.63 20.49 -15.44
CA GLU A 75 27.69 21.48 -15.66
C GLU A 75 28.00 22.23 -14.37
N GLU A 76 26.97 22.65 -13.64
CA GLU A 76 27.10 23.49 -12.46
C GLU A 76 27.81 22.80 -11.30
N LYS A 77 27.70 21.48 -11.15
CA LYS A 77 28.43 20.70 -10.12
C LYS A 77 29.95 20.82 -10.23
N THR A 78 30.47 21.23 -11.40
CA THR A 78 31.90 21.45 -11.62
C THR A 78 32.37 22.85 -11.24
N LYS A 79 31.45 23.80 -11.02
CA LYS A 79 31.73 25.19 -10.62
C LYS A 79 31.88 25.31 -9.09
N PRO A 80 32.49 26.38 -8.54
CA PRO A 80 32.78 26.48 -7.10
C PRO A 80 31.58 26.19 -6.20
N ARG A 81 30.43 26.84 -6.45
CA ARG A 81 29.19 26.61 -5.70
C ARG A 81 28.68 25.17 -5.81
N GLY A 82 28.66 24.62 -7.03
CA GLY A 82 28.19 23.25 -7.25
C GLY A 82 29.11 22.21 -6.62
N ARG A 83 30.44 22.44 -6.58
CA ARG A 83 31.38 21.54 -5.89
C ARG A 83 31.13 21.46 -4.39
N GLU A 84 30.82 22.58 -3.75
CA GLU A 84 30.50 22.58 -2.32
C GLU A 84 29.18 21.85 -2.04
N ILE A 85 28.14 22.08 -2.86
CA ILE A 85 26.87 21.34 -2.75
C ILE A 85 27.08 19.85 -3.01
N GLN A 86 27.89 19.48 -4.03
CA GLN A 86 28.21 18.10 -4.37
C GLN A 86 28.91 17.37 -3.21
N LYS A 87 29.86 18.02 -2.52
CA LYS A 87 30.49 17.45 -1.31
C LYS A 87 29.46 17.14 -0.22
N ILE A 88 28.50 18.04 0.00
CA ILE A 88 27.44 17.83 1.01
C ILE A 88 26.50 16.70 0.58
N LEU A 89 26.10 16.65 -0.70
CA LEU A 89 25.29 15.56 -1.25
C LEU A 89 25.96 14.19 -1.06
N GLU A 90 27.27 14.11 -1.30
CA GLU A 90 28.05 12.89 -1.08
C GLU A 90 28.10 12.47 0.39
N GLN A 91 28.17 13.43 1.32
CA GLN A 91 28.08 13.16 2.77
C GLN A 91 26.70 12.61 3.16
N TYR A 92 25.64 13.01 2.45
CA TYR A 92 24.29 12.46 2.61
C TYR A 92 24.03 11.20 1.78
N GLY A 93 25.06 10.66 1.11
CA GLY A 93 24.95 9.44 0.31
C GLY A 93 24.19 9.60 -1.00
N TYR A 94 23.91 10.83 -1.45
CA TYR A 94 23.22 11.11 -2.70
C TYR A 94 24.21 11.12 -3.88
N ARG A 95 24.00 10.21 -4.84
CA ARG A 95 24.93 9.98 -5.98
C ARG A 95 24.26 10.05 -7.35
N GLU A 96 23.00 10.49 -7.40
CA GLU A 96 22.24 10.60 -8.64
C GLU A 96 22.77 11.72 -9.54
N GLU A 97 22.55 11.61 -10.85
CA GLU A 97 22.97 12.63 -11.81
C GLU A 97 22.09 13.88 -11.81
N SER A 98 20.82 13.74 -11.42
CA SER A 98 19.84 14.83 -11.28
C SER A 98 19.69 15.23 -9.82
N LEU A 99 19.24 16.46 -9.55
CA LEU A 99 18.88 16.94 -8.22
C LEU A 99 17.40 16.74 -7.87
N PHE A 100 16.59 16.35 -8.85
CA PHE A 100 15.16 16.19 -8.69
C PHE A 100 14.65 15.00 -9.49
N LEU A 101 13.54 14.46 -9.03
CA LEU A 101 12.73 13.46 -9.73
C LEU A 101 11.71 14.22 -10.60
N ASN A 102 11.55 13.81 -11.86
CA ASN A 102 10.49 14.33 -12.71
C ASN A 102 9.17 13.69 -12.29
N ALA A 103 8.24 14.52 -11.81
CA ALA A 103 6.93 14.07 -11.39
C ALA A 103 5.81 14.83 -12.11
N GLU A 104 4.62 14.24 -12.14
CA GLU A 104 3.39 14.91 -12.62
C GLU A 104 2.41 15.12 -11.46
N PHE A 105 1.83 16.32 -11.39
CA PHE A 105 0.69 16.61 -10.54
C PHE A 105 -0.39 17.36 -11.33
N ASN A 106 -1.57 16.76 -11.49
CA ASN A 106 -2.71 17.32 -12.22
C ASN A 106 -2.34 17.81 -13.64
N GLY A 107 -1.61 17.01 -14.43
CA GLY A 107 -1.20 17.36 -15.78
C GLY A 107 -0.07 18.39 -15.88
N ARG A 108 0.59 18.73 -14.77
CA ARG A 108 1.73 19.65 -14.73
C ARG A 108 2.98 18.93 -14.24
N GLU A 109 4.10 19.20 -14.89
CA GLU A 109 5.41 18.72 -14.44
C GLU A 109 5.83 19.41 -13.14
N VAL A 110 6.39 18.63 -12.24
CA VAL A 110 6.92 19.04 -10.95
C VAL A 110 8.33 18.47 -10.80
N ASN A 111 9.29 19.37 -10.57
CA ASN A 111 10.64 18.98 -10.17
C ASN A 111 10.62 18.67 -8.67
N ALA A 112 10.54 17.40 -8.31
CA ALA A 112 10.47 16.92 -6.94
C ALA A 112 11.88 16.74 -6.36
N PHE A 113 12.32 17.66 -5.50
CA PHE A 113 13.62 17.59 -4.83
C PHE A 113 13.51 16.70 -3.57
N PRO A 114 14.20 15.54 -3.52
CA PRO A 114 14.11 14.62 -2.40
C PRO A 114 14.88 15.15 -1.17
N GLU A 115 14.66 14.51 -0.01
CA GLU A 115 15.25 14.91 1.28
C GLU A 115 16.76 15.20 1.24
N PRO A 116 17.63 14.32 0.71
CA PRO A 116 19.08 14.57 0.72
C PRO A 116 19.45 15.86 -0.03
N VAL A 117 18.75 16.15 -1.12
CA VAL A 117 18.99 17.36 -1.91
C VAL A 117 18.49 18.60 -1.18
N CYS A 118 17.29 18.54 -0.61
CA CYS A 118 16.74 19.65 0.18
C CYS A 118 17.66 20.00 1.35
N MET A 119 18.09 18.99 2.11
CA MET A 119 18.99 19.18 3.25
C MET A 119 20.36 19.71 2.81
N ALA A 120 20.91 19.26 1.67
CA ALA A 120 22.20 19.73 1.18
C ALA A 120 22.18 21.21 0.79
N PHE A 121 21.12 21.64 0.10
CA PHE A 121 20.94 23.04 -0.26
C PHE A 121 20.73 23.93 0.96
N LEU A 122 19.92 23.48 1.92
CA LEU A 122 19.72 24.20 3.18
C LEU A 122 21.03 24.33 3.95
N GLN A 123 21.82 23.25 4.07
CA GLN A 123 23.12 23.28 4.74
C GLN A 123 24.09 24.25 4.05
N TYR A 124 24.18 24.17 2.72
CA TYR A 124 25.06 25.05 1.93
C TYR A 124 24.73 26.53 2.18
N TYR A 125 23.45 26.89 2.08
CA TYR A 125 23.02 28.28 2.27
C TYR A 125 22.99 28.74 3.73
N ALA A 126 22.90 27.82 4.68
CA ALA A 126 22.95 28.12 6.11
C ALA A 126 24.36 28.29 6.65
N PHE A 127 25.36 27.58 6.11
CA PHE A 127 26.67 27.46 6.76
C PHE A 127 27.90 27.52 5.84
N THR A 128 27.74 27.36 4.52
CA THR A 128 28.89 27.23 3.61
C THR A 128 29.11 28.47 2.73
N VAL A 129 28.04 29.20 2.38
CA VAL A 129 28.15 30.46 1.65
C VAL A 129 28.78 31.58 2.48
N ASP A 130 29.44 32.53 1.83
CA ASP A 130 30.09 33.69 2.48
C ASP A 130 29.10 34.51 3.32
N GLU A 131 27.87 34.67 2.83
CA GLU A 131 26.77 35.32 3.53
C GLU A 131 25.65 34.31 3.82
N PRO A 132 25.67 33.66 4.99
CA PRO A 132 24.62 32.76 5.43
C PRO A 132 23.21 33.35 5.32
N ARG A 133 22.28 32.55 4.83
CA ARG A 133 20.86 32.92 4.78
C ARG A 133 20.20 32.48 6.08
N GLU A 134 19.75 33.44 6.89
CA GLU A 134 19.04 33.15 8.15
C GLU A 134 17.78 32.29 7.92
N GLN A 135 17.12 32.46 6.78
CA GLN A 135 15.98 31.61 6.40
C GLN A 135 16.39 30.13 6.22
N ALA A 136 17.48 29.87 5.50
CA ALA A 136 18.02 28.52 5.31
C ALA A 136 18.47 27.91 6.65
N LYS A 137 19.10 28.70 7.51
CA LYS A 137 19.55 28.28 8.84
C LYS A 137 18.39 27.89 9.75
N ASN A 138 17.34 28.71 9.81
CA ASN A 138 16.14 28.41 10.57
C ASN A 138 15.42 27.16 10.04
N ALA A 139 15.33 27.03 8.72
CA ALA A 139 14.78 25.85 8.06
C ALA A 139 15.59 24.58 8.38
N PHE A 140 16.93 24.64 8.28
CA PHE A 140 17.81 23.52 8.58
C PHE A 140 17.66 23.07 10.04
N ILE A 141 17.67 24.01 11.00
CA ILE A 141 17.49 23.71 12.42
C ILE A 141 16.11 23.09 12.69
N LYS A 142 15.05 23.63 12.08
CA LYS A 142 13.68 23.10 12.22
C LYS A 142 13.60 21.66 11.72
N LEU A 143 14.14 21.39 10.53
CA LEU A 143 14.10 20.07 9.89
C LEU A 143 15.01 19.05 10.59
N ALA A 144 16.13 19.48 11.16
CA ALA A 144 16.97 18.61 11.99
C ALA A 144 16.25 18.17 13.29
N ARG A 145 15.34 19.01 13.84
CA ARG A 145 14.57 18.68 15.06
C ARG A 145 13.40 17.75 14.78
N ILE A 146 12.62 18.00 13.73
CA ILE A 146 11.37 17.28 13.44
C ILE A 146 11.60 16.10 12.48
N LYS A 147 12.75 16.05 11.79
CA LYS A 147 13.05 15.24 10.59
C LYS A 147 12.25 15.73 9.38
N PHE A 148 12.91 15.75 8.22
CA PHE A 148 12.31 16.29 6.99
C PHE A 148 11.10 15.48 6.53
N THR A 149 11.23 14.15 6.50
CA THR A 149 10.13 13.26 6.14
C THR A 149 8.88 13.51 7.00
N GLU A 150 9.03 13.55 8.32
CA GLU A 150 7.91 13.76 9.25
C GLU A 150 7.29 15.16 9.08
N TYR A 151 8.12 16.19 8.88
CA TYR A 151 7.65 17.54 8.64
C TYR A 151 6.72 17.61 7.41
N ILE A 152 7.12 16.99 6.30
CA ILE A 152 6.31 16.99 5.08
C ILE A 152 5.05 16.15 5.28
N TYR A 153 5.17 14.94 5.84
CA TYR A 153 4.02 14.06 6.10
C TYR A 153 2.95 14.74 6.95
N GLN A 154 3.33 15.40 8.04
CA GLN A 154 2.41 16.16 8.88
C GLN A 154 1.76 17.32 8.11
N ALA A 155 2.55 18.06 7.34
CA ALA A 155 2.03 19.19 6.56
C ALA A 155 0.98 18.73 5.54
N VAL A 156 1.26 17.67 4.77
CA VAL A 156 0.34 17.19 3.72
C VAL A 156 -0.78 16.29 4.26
N GLY A 157 -0.78 16.00 5.57
CA GLY A 157 -1.67 15.00 6.17
C GLY A 157 -1.48 13.62 5.53
N TYR A 158 -0.23 13.24 5.26
CA TYR A 158 0.14 11.94 4.71
C TYR A 158 0.55 11.02 5.85
N HIS A 159 -0.04 9.84 5.90
CA HIS A 159 0.40 8.76 6.77
C HIS A 159 0.89 7.63 5.85
N PRO A 160 2.17 7.21 5.93
CA PRO A 160 2.69 6.13 5.07
C PRO A 160 1.91 4.83 5.28
N ASP A 161 1.36 4.64 6.47
CA ASP A 161 0.50 3.51 6.84
C ASP A 161 -0.99 3.76 6.58
N GLN A 162 -1.41 4.88 5.98
CA GLN A 162 -2.84 5.19 5.79
C GLN A 162 -3.57 4.04 5.09
N LYS A 163 -2.94 3.44 4.06
CA LYS A 163 -3.49 2.27 3.35
C LYS A 163 -3.68 1.07 4.28
N ASN A 164 -2.77 0.86 5.23
CA ASN A 164 -2.84 -0.20 6.23
C ASN A 164 -3.92 0.10 7.29
N ILE A 165 -3.96 1.34 7.79
CA ILE A 165 -4.95 1.83 8.75
C ILE A 165 -6.36 1.73 8.15
N ASP A 166 -6.55 2.16 6.92
CA ASP A 166 -7.82 2.08 6.20
C ASP A 166 -8.24 0.62 6.01
N SER A 167 -7.30 -0.27 5.67
CA SER A 167 -7.55 -1.71 5.56
C SER A 167 -8.02 -2.32 6.88
N TRP A 168 -7.38 -1.95 8.00
CA TRP A 168 -7.83 -2.34 9.33
C TRP A 168 -9.20 -1.76 9.66
N LYS A 169 -9.47 -0.51 9.32
CA LYS A 169 -10.80 0.11 9.50
C LYS A 169 -11.88 -0.66 8.74
N HIS A 170 -11.66 -0.94 7.45
CA HIS A 170 -12.57 -1.72 6.61
C HIS A 170 -12.89 -3.10 7.21
N PHE A 171 -11.88 -3.78 7.75
CA PHE A 171 -12.06 -5.07 8.39
C PHE A 171 -12.77 -4.96 9.76
N HIS A 172 -12.30 -4.07 10.62
CA HIS A 172 -12.84 -3.86 11.97
C HIS A 172 -14.31 -3.45 11.94
N ASP A 173 -14.68 -2.45 11.14
CA ASP A 173 -16.05 -1.94 11.07
C ASP A 173 -17.02 -3.06 10.63
N ARG A 174 -16.57 -3.96 9.75
CA ARG A 174 -17.38 -5.12 9.34
C ARG A 174 -17.45 -6.22 10.40
N ILE A 175 -16.36 -6.47 11.15
CA ILE A 175 -16.37 -7.43 12.26
C ILE A 175 -17.33 -6.96 13.35
N ASP A 176 -17.27 -5.67 13.71
CA ASP A 176 -18.13 -5.08 14.72
C ASP A 176 -19.62 -5.28 14.38
N LEU A 177 -20.01 -4.94 13.15
CA LEU A 177 -21.38 -5.11 12.64
C LEU A 177 -21.83 -6.59 12.49
N THR A 178 -20.89 -7.54 12.50
CA THR A 178 -21.20 -8.97 12.28
C THR A 178 -21.16 -9.78 13.58
N SER A 179 -20.32 -9.39 14.54
CA SER A 179 -19.98 -10.17 15.74
C SER A 179 -21.20 -10.59 16.57
N ASN A 180 -22.20 -9.72 16.68
CA ASN A 180 -23.41 -9.96 17.47
C ASN A 180 -24.62 -10.39 16.63
N ALA A 181 -24.46 -10.51 15.31
CA ALA A 181 -25.57 -10.78 14.41
C ALA A 181 -25.79 -12.27 14.13
N VAL A 182 -24.76 -13.09 14.32
CA VAL A 182 -24.81 -14.53 14.07
C VAL A 182 -25.51 -15.24 15.25
N PRO A 183 -26.53 -16.10 15.00
CA PRO A 183 -27.21 -16.82 16.06
C PRO A 183 -26.25 -17.72 16.87
N PRO A 184 -26.47 -17.89 18.19
CA PRO A 184 -25.70 -18.84 18.99
C PRO A 184 -25.74 -20.26 18.40
N GLY A 185 -24.60 -20.96 18.40
CA GLY A 185 -24.45 -22.29 17.82
C GLY A 185 -24.16 -22.30 16.31
N TYR A 186 -23.95 -21.12 15.71
CA TYR A 186 -23.61 -20.96 14.31
C TYR A 186 -22.40 -20.04 14.13
N PHE A 187 -21.63 -20.29 13.07
CA PHE A 187 -20.58 -19.41 12.57
C PHE A 187 -20.99 -18.78 11.23
N CYS A 188 -20.35 -17.67 10.85
CA CYS A 188 -20.48 -17.11 9.52
C CYS A 188 -19.13 -17.12 8.78
N VAL A 189 -19.18 -17.13 7.45
CA VAL A 189 -17.97 -17.21 6.61
C VAL A 189 -17.05 -16.01 6.83
N PHE A 190 -17.61 -14.80 6.97
CA PHE A 190 -16.83 -13.57 7.07
C PHE A 190 -15.90 -13.56 8.29
N THR A 191 -16.38 -13.99 9.46
CA THR A 191 -15.55 -14.05 10.68
C THR A 191 -14.46 -15.10 10.56
N GLU A 192 -14.76 -16.26 9.96
CA GLU A 192 -13.79 -17.36 9.88
C GLU A 192 -12.66 -17.13 8.86
N ILE A 193 -12.93 -16.38 7.80
CA ILE A 193 -11.88 -15.99 6.85
C ILE A 193 -11.00 -14.83 7.36
N ALA A 194 -11.19 -14.36 8.60
CA ALA A 194 -10.24 -13.46 9.26
C ALA A 194 -8.81 -14.05 9.23
N SER A 195 -8.71 -15.39 9.26
CA SER A 195 -7.47 -16.14 9.08
C SER A 195 -6.77 -15.89 7.73
N MET A 196 -7.50 -15.42 6.71
CA MET A 196 -6.94 -14.92 5.45
C MET A 196 -6.76 -13.39 5.48
N ILE A 197 -7.76 -12.65 5.93
CA ILE A 197 -7.76 -11.19 5.86
C ILE A 197 -6.61 -10.58 6.68
N VAL A 198 -6.36 -11.08 7.89
CA VAL A 198 -5.31 -10.53 8.77
C VAL A 198 -3.91 -10.65 8.16
N PRO A 199 -3.46 -11.83 7.66
CA PRO A 199 -2.19 -11.92 6.93
C PRO A 199 -2.11 -10.99 5.72
N MET A 200 -3.20 -10.78 4.98
CA MET A 200 -3.24 -9.85 3.85
C MET A 200 -2.94 -8.42 4.32
N ILE A 201 -3.64 -7.92 5.33
CA ILE A 201 -3.44 -6.55 5.84
C ILE A 201 -2.00 -6.38 6.38
N ARG A 202 -1.45 -7.39 7.06
CA ARG A 202 -0.10 -7.34 7.65
C ARG A 202 1.01 -7.16 6.63
N ILE A 203 0.83 -7.61 5.38
CA ILE A 203 1.81 -7.43 4.31
C ILE A 203 1.56 -6.16 3.49
N GLY A 204 0.68 -5.28 3.95
CA GLY A 204 0.33 -4.04 3.28
C GLY A 204 -0.69 -4.18 2.16
N PHE A 205 -1.39 -5.32 2.07
CA PHE A 205 -2.43 -5.49 1.07
C PHE A 205 -3.66 -4.66 1.42
N VAL A 206 -4.16 -3.90 0.44
CA VAL A 206 -5.32 -3.02 0.61
C VAL A 206 -6.60 -3.84 0.68
N VAL A 207 -7.19 -3.89 1.86
CA VAL A 207 -8.52 -4.46 2.09
C VAL A 207 -9.57 -3.35 1.99
N SER A 208 -10.50 -3.49 1.04
CA SER A 208 -11.52 -2.48 0.75
C SER A 208 -12.87 -3.12 0.41
N ASP A 209 -13.86 -2.30 0.04
CA ASP A 209 -15.18 -2.74 -0.43
C ASP A 209 -15.14 -3.59 -1.72
N LYS A 210 -14.03 -3.51 -2.47
CA LYS A 210 -13.83 -4.21 -3.74
C LYS A 210 -12.97 -5.47 -3.63
N VAL A 211 -12.22 -5.60 -2.53
CA VAL A 211 -11.11 -6.55 -2.44
C VAL A 211 -11.13 -7.32 -1.12
N ILE A 212 -12.24 -8.03 -0.90
CA ILE A 212 -12.41 -9.05 0.14
C ILE A 212 -13.00 -10.29 -0.54
N PRO A 213 -12.40 -11.48 -0.37
CA PRO A 213 -12.90 -12.69 -1.03
C PRO A 213 -14.11 -13.33 -0.33
N ASP A 214 -14.78 -12.66 0.61
CA ASP A 214 -15.83 -13.23 1.45
C ASP A 214 -17.05 -13.72 0.67
N ILE A 215 -17.52 -12.94 -0.31
CA ILE A 215 -18.61 -13.37 -1.21
C ILE A 215 -18.18 -14.58 -2.03
N SER A 216 -16.93 -14.61 -2.48
CA SER A 216 -16.38 -15.71 -3.26
C SER A 216 -16.28 -16.98 -2.41
N VAL A 217 -15.66 -16.90 -1.23
CA VAL A 217 -15.59 -18.02 -0.27
C VAL A 217 -16.99 -18.51 0.09
N GLY A 218 -17.90 -17.59 0.43
CA GLY A 218 -19.26 -17.92 0.83
C GLY A 218 -20.04 -18.66 -0.26
N ARG A 219 -19.86 -18.28 -1.53
CA ARG A 219 -20.45 -18.99 -2.67
C ARG A 219 -19.91 -20.40 -2.78
N TYR A 220 -18.58 -20.56 -2.86
CA TYR A 220 -17.97 -21.88 -2.99
C TYR A 220 -18.27 -22.79 -1.79
N TRP A 221 -18.36 -22.24 -0.58
CA TRP A 221 -18.73 -23.00 0.61
C TRP A 221 -20.19 -23.41 0.59
N SER A 222 -21.09 -22.52 0.17
CA SER A 222 -22.52 -22.83 -0.02
C SER A 222 -22.74 -23.97 -1.01
N ASP A 223 -21.98 -23.98 -2.10
CA ASP A 223 -22.07 -25.03 -3.12
C ASP A 223 -21.54 -26.36 -2.55
N PHE A 224 -20.35 -26.35 -1.94
CA PHE A 224 -19.77 -27.53 -1.29
C PHE A 224 -20.69 -28.12 -0.21
N TRP A 225 -21.32 -27.26 0.58
CA TRP A 225 -22.29 -27.65 1.62
C TRP A 225 -23.46 -28.44 1.04
N GLY A 226 -24.04 -27.96 -0.07
CA GLY A 226 -25.16 -28.62 -0.74
C GLY A 226 -24.76 -29.91 -1.45
N GLU A 227 -23.67 -29.87 -2.22
CA GLU A 227 -23.16 -31.03 -2.98
C GLU A 227 -22.80 -32.22 -2.08
N ASN A 228 -22.31 -31.95 -0.87
CA ASN A 228 -21.93 -32.99 0.09
C ASN A 228 -23.03 -33.29 1.12
N SER A 229 -24.22 -32.67 0.98
CA SER A 229 -25.36 -32.86 1.90
C SER A 229 -24.98 -32.70 3.38
N LEU A 230 -24.11 -31.73 3.69
CA LEU A 230 -23.54 -31.57 5.03
C LEU A 230 -24.59 -31.27 6.11
N ALA A 231 -25.77 -30.78 5.71
CA ALA A 231 -26.90 -30.58 6.61
C ALA A 231 -27.35 -31.88 7.31
N ASN A 232 -27.17 -33.04 6.69
CA ASN A 232 -27.54 -34.34 7.27
C ASN A 232 -26.69 -34.70 8.50
N GLU A 233 -25.45 -34.21 8.55
CA GLU A 233 -24.49 -34.52 9.63
C GLU A 233 -24.43 -33.39 10.66
N TYR A 234 -24.40 -32.13 10.20
CA TYR A 234 -24.13 -30.98 11.04
C TYR A 234 -25.37 -30.16 11.41
N GLY A 235 -26.51 -30.42 10.75
CA GLY A 235 -27.75 -29.65 10.89
C GLY A 235 -27.92 -28.57 9.82
N GLU A 236 -29.13 -28.02 9.70
CA GLU A 236 -29.44 -27.02 8.68
C GLU A 236 -28.72 -25.68 8.90
N ARG A 237 -28.25 -25.07 7.80
CA ARG A 237 -27.76 -23.69 7.79
C ARG A 237 -28.93 -22.72 7.94
N THR A 238 -28.71 -21.58 8.57
CA THR A 238 -29.72 -20.54 8.76
C THR A 238 -29.29 -19.23 8.11
N LYS A 239 -30.17 -18.23 8.06
CA LYS A 239 -29.82 -16.86 7.62
C LYS A 239 -29.77 -15.93 8.83
N TYR A 240 -28.92 -14.90 8.74
CA TYR A 240 -28.83 -13.87 9.76
C TYR A 240 -28.81 -12.48 9.13
N VAL A 241 -29.14 -11.45 9.92
CA VAL A 241 -29.17 -10.05 9.48
C VAL A 241 -27.76 -9.50 9.44
N HIS A 242 -27.28 -9.03 8.29
CA HIS A 242 -25.95 -8.45 8.15
C HIS A 242 -26.03 -7.03 7.58
N TYR A 243 -25.27 -6.10 8.16
CA TYR A 243 -25.13 -4.73 7.67
C TYR A 243 -23.71 -4.51 7.15
N TYR A 244 -23.60 -3.81 6.03
CA TYR A 244 -22.36 -3.18 5.59
C TYR A 244 -22.25 -1.74 6.12
N PRO A 245 -21.06 -1.23 6.46
CA PRO A 245 -20.87 0.18 6.82
C PRO A 245 -21.38 1.11 5.72
N ASP A 246 -21.87 2.31 6.07
CA ASP A 246 -22.56 3.21 5.12
C ASP A 246 -21.71 3.58 3.90
N TYR A 247 -20.40 3.62 4.05
CA TYR A 247 -19.45 3.93 2.98
C TYR A 247 -19.15 2.76 2.03
N TYR A 248 -19.73 1.58 2.25
CA TYR A 248 -19.70 0.46 1.30
C TYR A 248 -20.83 0.59 0.27
N PRO A 249 -20.60 0.30 -1.03
CA PRO A 249 -21.67 0.28 -2.02
C PRO A 249 -22.85 -0.65 -1.66
N GLN A 250 -22.57 -1.74 -0.95
CA GLN A 250 -23.53 -2.74 -0.49
C GLN A 250 -24.47 -2.20 0.60
N SER A 251 -24.13 -1.10 1.27
CA SER A 251 -24.98 -0.50 2.31
C SER A 251 -26.33 -0.05 1.77
N LYS A 252 -26.39 0.29 0.48
CA LYS A 252 -27.61 0.71 -0.23
C LYS A 252 -28.72 -0.34 -0.24
N SER A 253 -28.38 -1.62 -0.05
CA SER A 253 -29.35 -2.72 0.05
C SER A 253 -29.33 -3.40 1.41
N ASN A 254 -28.79 -2.74 2.45
CA ASN A 254 -28.91 -3.23 3.82
C ASN A 254 -30.39 -3.37 4.23
N PRO A 255 -30.74 -4.38 5.06
CA PRO A 255 -29.87 -5.47 5.51
C PRO A 255 -29.69 -6.58 4.46
N GLN A 256 -28.56 -7.29 4.55
CA GLN A 256 -28.31 -8.54 3.83
C GLN A 256 -28.72 -9.75 4.66
N ALA A 257 -28.96 -10.88 3.98
CA ALA A 257 -29.34 -12.15 4.62
C ALA A 257 -28.41 -13.33 4.21
N PRO A 258 -27.10 -13.26 4.53
CA PRO A 258 -26.16 -14.36 4.29
C PRO A 258 -26.46 -15.61 5.14
N TYR A 259 -25.90 -16.75 4.74
CA TYR A 259 -25.98 -17.98 5.52
C TYR A 259 -25.01 -17.97 6.72
N ALA A 260 -25.51 -18.46 7.85
CA ALA A 260 -24.75 -18.93 9.00
C ALA A 260 -24.85 -20.47 9.07
N TYR A 261 -23.79 -21.12 9.52
CA TYR A 261 -23.61 -22.57 9.48
C TYR A 261 -23.39 -23.11 10.89
N PRO A 262 -23.89 -24.31 11.25
CA PRO A 262 -23.70 -24.86 12.58
C PRO A 262 -22.23 -24.92 13.01
N ASP A 263 -21.93 -24.55 14.26
CA ASP A 263 -20.56 -24.56 14.81
C ASP A 263 -19.89 -25.93 14.75
N SER A 264 -20.68 -27.00 14.78
CA SER A 264 -20.23 -28.38 14.62
C SER A 264 -19.51 -28.62 13.28
N ALA A 265 -19.85 -27.87 12.23
CA ALA A 265 -19.22 -27.97 10.90
C ALA A 265 -17.94 -27.14 10.77
N LEU A 266 -17.56 -26.37 11.80
CA LEU A 266 -16.46 -25.42 11.70
C LEU A 266 -15.09 -26.05 11.39
N PRO A 267 -14.72 -27.22 11.96
CA PRO A 267 -13.48 -27.91 11.57
C PRO A 267 -13.46 -28.29 10.08
N VAL A 268 -14.61 -28.71 9.53
CA VAL A 268 -14.76 -29.06 8.11
C VAL A 268 -14.58 -27.83 7.25
N PHE A 269 -15.22 -26.72 7.61
CA PHE A 269 -15.04 -25.44 6.92
C PHE A 269 -13.58 -25.01 6.87
N ARG A 270 -12.86 -25.06 8.01
CA ARG A 270 -11.45 -24.64 8.08
C ARG A 270 -10.53 -25.54 7.26
N ALA A 271 -10.78 -26.85 7.26
CA ALA A 271 -10.04 -27.79 6.41
C ALA A 271 -10.30 -27.52 4.93
N TRP A 272 -11.57 -27.38 4.55
CA TRP A 272 -12.00 -27.05 3.19
C TRP A 272 -11.45 -25.71 2.71
N LEU A 273 -11.48 -24.68 3.55
CA LEU A 273 -10.98 -23.34 3.21
C LEU A 273 -9.52 -23.42 2.77
N ARG A 274 -8.70 -24.17 3.50
CA ARG A 274 -7.28 -24.38 3.19
C ARG A 274 -7.08 -25.21 1.94
N GLN A 275 -7.67 -26.41 1.88
CA GLN A 275 -7.37 -27.42 0.85
C GLN A 275 -8.05 -27.13 -0.49
N ASN A 276 -9.19 -26.44 -0.47
CA ASN A 276 -10.00 -26.18 -1.65
C ASN A 276 -9.85 -24.72 -2.06
N TYR A 277 -10.33 -23.79 -1.22
CA TYR A 277 -10.45 -22.40 -1.64
C TYR A 277 -9.09 -21.71 -1.76
N ILE A 278 -8.27 -21.71 -0.71
CA ILE A 278 -6.96 -21.05 -0.69
C ILE A 278 -6.04 -21.66 -1.74
N THR A 279 -5.99 -23.00 -1.86
CA THR A 279 -5.13 -23.66 -2.84
C THR A 279 -5.57 -23.45 -4.29
N ASN A 280 -6.88 -23.49 -4.59
CA ASN A 280 -7.34 -23.60 -5.99
C ASN A 280 -8.13 -22.39 -6.51
N ASN A 281 -8.92 -21.75 -5.65
CA ASN A 281 -9.86 -20.69 -6.04
C ASN A 281 -9.29 -19.30 -5.79
N PHE A 282 -8.53 -19.12 -4.71
CA PHE A 282 -7.96 -17.84 -4.34
C PHE A 282 -6.97 -17.28 -5.38
N PRO A 283 -6.07 -18.09 -6.00
CA PRO A 283 -5.20 -17.58 -7.06
C PRO A 283 -5.99 -17.07 -8.28
N LYS A 284 -7.08 -17.77 -8.65
CA LYS A 284 -7.99 -17.34 -9.74
C LYS A 284 -8.72 -16.05 -9.38
N TYR A 285 -9.14 -15.91 -8.13
CA TYR A 285 -9.73 -14.67 -7.62
C TYR A 285 -8.75 -13.50 -7.77
N LEU A 286 -7.50 -13.66 -7.33
CA LEU A 286 -6.49 -12.60 -7.42
C LEU A 286 -6.20 -12.19 -8.87
N LEU A 287 -6.07 -13.15 -9.80
CA LEU A 287 -5.94 -12.84 -11.22
C LEU A 287 -7.08 -12.01 -11.78
N ASN A 288 -8.33 -12.35 -11.42
CA ASN A 288 -9.50 -11.60 -11.85
C ASN A 288 -9.52 -10.18 -11.29
N GLN A 289 -8.95 -9.97 -10.11
CA GLN A 289 -8.83 -8.64 -9.51
C GLN A 289 -7.69 -7.83 -10.16
N VAL A 290 -6.60 -8.48 -10.56
CA VAL A 290 -5.53 -7.87 -11.37
C VAL A 290 -6.05 -7.44 -12.74
N SER A 291 -6.84 -8.30 -13.43
CA SER A 291 -7.42 -7.94 -14.74
C SER A 291 -8.40 -6.78 -14.65
N LYS A 292 -9.10 -6.64 -13.52
CA LYS A 292 -9.96 -5.48 -13.20
C LYS A 292 -9.18 -4.25 -12.70
N LYS A 293 -7.85 -4.29 -12.69
CA LYS A 293 -6.98 -3.22 -12.14
C LYS A 293 -7.31 -2.84 -10.70
N SER A 294 -7.89 -3.77 -9.94
CA SER A 294 -8.26 -3.56 -8.53
C SER A 294 -7.12 -3.96 -7.58
N ILE A 295 -6.13 -4.70 -8.07
CA ILE A 295 -4.91 -5.12 -7.36
C ILE A 295 -3.73 -5.04 -8.34
N ASP A 296 -2.54 -4.66 -7.86
CA ASP A 296 -1.31 -4.75 -8.66
C ASP A 296 -0.80 -6.20 -8.77
N LYS A 297 -0.19 -6.50 -9.91
CA LYS A 297 0.39 -7.79 -10.22
C LYS A 297 1.44 -8.27 -9.19
N GLN A 298 2.29 -7.38 -8.69
CA GLN A 298 3.29 -7.69 -7.67
C GLN A 298 2.64 -8.03 -6.32
N ASP A 299 1.57 -7.32 -5.96
CA ASP A 299 0.85 -7.57 -4.70
C ASP A 299 0.09 -8.91 -4.75
N ALA A 300 -0.46 -9.28 -5.90
CA ALA A 300 -1.06 -10.60 -6.11
C ALA A 300 -0.02 -11.74 -5.95
N LEU A 301 1.21 -11.55 -6.43
CA LEU A 301 2.30 -12.53 -6.26
C LEU A 301 2.73 -12.67 -4.79
N LYS A 302 2.89 -11.55 -4.08
CA LYS A 302 3.20 -11.56 -2.63
C LYS A 302 2.12 -12.28 -1.83
N LEU A 303 0.86 -12.07 -2.16
CA LEU A 303 -0.26 -12.77 -1.51
C LEU A 303 -0.20 -14.27 -1.73
N ILE A 304 0.08 -14.70 -2.95
CA ILE A 304 0.19 -16.13 -3.27
C ILE A 304 1.26 -16.80 -2.40
N SER A 305 2.45 -16.20 -2.28
CA SER A 305 3.56 -16.82 -1.53
C SER A 305 3.30 -16.96 -0.03
N ILE A 306 2.44 -16.14 0.56
CA ILE A 306 2.10 -16.22 1.99
C ILE A 306 1.10 -17.34 2.29
N PHE A 307 0.26 -17.67 1.31
CA PHE A 307 -0.73 -18.73 1.43
C PHE A 307 -0.26 -20.06 0.83
N GLU A 308 0.95 -20.09 0.24
CA GLU A 308 1.66 -21.32 -0.04
C GLU A 308 1.97 -22.03 1.30
N SER A 309 1.54 -23.29 1.40
CA SER A 309 1.69 -24.05 2.65
C SER A 309 3.18 -24.22 2.98
N PRO A 310 3.63 -23.93 4.21
CA PRO A 310 4.96 -24.34 4.62
C PRO A 310 5.05 -25.87 4.52
N GLU A 311 6.07 -26.37 3.82
CA GLU A 311 6.34 -27.80 3.80
C GLU A 311 6.51 -28.29 5.24
N LEU A 312 5.78 -29.35 5.60
CA LEU A 312 6.03 -30.02 6.86
C LEU A 312 7.50 -30.49 6.84
N PRO A 313 8.30 -30.19 7.88
CA PRO A 313 9.65 -30.72 7.95
C PRO A 313 9.56 -32.24 7.80
N ASN A 314 10.38 -32.80 6.90
CA ASN A 314 10.46 -34.24 6.70
C ASN A 314 10.66 -34.88 8.08
N LYS A 315 9.76 -35.82 8.43
CA LYS A 315 9.93 -36.61 9.66
C LYS A 315 11.28 -37.31 9.56
N HIS A 316 12.22 -36.93 10.42
CA HIS A 316 13.50 -37.61 10.59
C HIS A 316 13.30 -38.99 11.22
#